data_AF-A0A973FGA6-F1
#
_entry.id   AF-A0A973FGA6-F1
#
_cell.length_a   1.000
_cell.length_b   1.000
_cell.length_c   1.000
_cell.angle_alpha   90.00
_cell.angle_beta   90.00
_cell.angle_gamma   90.00
#
_symmetry.space_group_name_H-M   'P 1'
#
loop_
_entity.id
_entity.type
_entity.pdbx_description
1 polymer ?
#
loop_
_entity_poly.entity_id
_entity_poly.type
_entity_poly.pdbx_seq_one_letter_code
_entity_poly.pdbx_strand_id
1 'polypeptide(L)'
;MNLMISRPVIKEKERGTAIGYALVIIAMISIIFSSVVQFVATQAKSAYQNQSREQAFQVAEAGVNFYRWYLAHQTDGKNSVQVREFWQNTSPYPLGLGDNYGYEREYVDAQGGSIGRFKMEIDQEPDPGSTIVDAVFTGWTYKYPNIKRKIKVRFRRPSWSENSVLANDFMRFGEGTTVDGKIHSNSGIRFDGVATNVVSSSLSSFDDPDHDEIGNDKLEFGVHTHVNPSGGVNESFRSSEAPPNPVQIRTDVFKAGRKFPVPQIDFASVVSVISDMRSQAAIKFDNSGAGRRIMLKTDDTFDVCKVSEYDLATSTIEKYSGLIVGATGSFASNNGKVCPNTTSLCCNNTTIPCDWVSNSNHAKGKCVTMTNHPIPNDGVIFVANNIWLEGTINGRRVSFVAAELSDEPVGGGVPNSGIGKNVFLGMNNLRYTNSNGEDIIGIIAENDVEIVKNSLTNLTIDGALLAKEGRVGRKKYGNNKNTITINGAIATNVRYGFAYVGNDFNCGGGVTVSQGYCFRNLNFDNNLLYHPPPYFPTGTQYTVDLWEEI
;
A
#
# COMPACT_ATOMS: atom_id res chain seq x y z
N MET A 1 119.50 24.57 59.95
CA MET A 1 119.12 25.79 59.20
C MET A 1 118.61 25.37 57.83
N ASN A 2 117.29 25.18 57.70
CA ASN A 2 116.47 25.58 56.55
C ASN A 2 115.02 25.15 56.82
N LEU A 3 114.15 26.15 56.95
CA LEU A 3 112.71 26.02 57.08
C LEU A 3 112.11 25.53 55.75
N MET A 4 111.18 24.57 55.82
CA MET A 4 110.11 24.46 54.83
C MET A 4 108.79 24.23 55.56
N ILE A 5 108.03 25.31 55.68
CA ILE A 5 106.66 25.34 56.18
C ILE A 5 105.76 24.89 55.01
N SER A 6 105.16 23.70 55.11
CA SER A 6 104.13 23.26 54.16
C SER A 6 102.80 23.98 54.46
N ARG A 7 102.32 24.78 53.52
CA ARG A 7 100.98 25.39 53.57
C ARG A 7 99.89 24.31 53.42
N PRO A 8 98.79 24.37 54.20
CA PRO A 8 97.66 23.48 54.00
C PRO A 8 96.85 23.93 52.77
N VAL A 9 96.58 23.00 51.86
CA VAL A 9 95.63 23.19 50.75
C VAL A 9 94.22 23.09 51.31
N ILE A 10 93.52 24.22 51.35
CA ILE A 10 92.08 24.26 51.68
C ILE A 10 91.34 23.72 50.46
N LYS A 11 90.76 22.51 50.57
CA LYS A 11 89.80 21.99 49.60
C LYS A 11 88.45 22.65 49.88
N GLU A 12 88.06 23.61 49.05
CA GLU A 12 86.67 24.08 49.03
C GLU A 12 85.75 22.93 48.58
N LYS A 13 84.83 22.54 49.47
CA LYS A 13 83.77 21.59 49.17
C LYS A 13 82.60 22.37 48.57
N GLU A 14 82.54 22.44 47.24
CA GLU A 14 81.30 22.83 46.56
C GLU A 14 80.21 21.75 46.82
N ARG A 15 79.31 22.03 47.77
CA ARG A 15 78.20 21.14 48.14
C ARG A 15 76.82 21.66 47.71
N GLY A 16 76.76 22.67 46.83
CA GLY A 16 75.50 23.32 46.42
C GLY A 16 74.91 22.88 45.07
N THR A 17 75.72 22.44 44.10
CA THR A 17 75.29 22.25 42.70
C THR A 17 74.55 20.94 42.43
N ALA A 18 74.89 19.84 43.11
CA ALA A 18 74.22 18.54 42.94
C ALA A 18 72.75 18.55 43.40
N ILE A 19 72.41 19.38 44.39
CA ILE A 19 71.03 19.52 44.90
C ILE A 19 70.14 20.21 43.85
N GLY A 20 70.67 21.19 43.12
CA GLY A 20 69.96 21.86 42.02
C GLY A 20 69.62 20.90 40.87
N TYR A 21 70.57 20.07 40.44
CA TYR A 21 70.31 19.05 39.42
C TYR A 21 69.30 17.98 39.88
N ALA A 22 69.40 17.53 41.13
CA ALA A 22 68.43 16.60 41.70
C ALA A 22 67.01 17.19 41.74
N LEU A 23 66.87 18.46 42.12
CA LEU A 23 65.59 19.18 42.11
C LEU A 23 64.99 19.27 40.70
N VAL A 24 65.80 19.60 39.69
CA VAL A 24 65.33 19.70 38.29
C VAL A 24 64.89 18.33 37.77
N ILE A 25 65.64 17.27 38.06
CA ILE A 25 65.29 15.89 37.67
C ILE A 25 64.00 15.44 38.36
N ILE A 26 63.86 15.67 39.67
CA ILE A 26 62.64 15.34 40.42
C ILE A 26 61.44 16.13 39.88
N ALA A 27 61.61 17.41 39.55
CA ALA A 27 60.56 18.23 38.95
C ALA A 27 60.13 17.69 37.57
N MET A 28 61.09 17.34 36.71
CA MET A 28 60.80 16.74 35.39
C MET A 28 60.07 15.40 35.54
N ILE A 29 60.54 14.51 36.42
CA ILE A 29 59.89 13.22 36.69
C ILE A 29 58.48 13.43 37.23
N SER A 30 58.27 14.41 38.11
CA SER A 30 56.96 14.71 38.69
C SER A 30 55.96 15.24 37.65
N ILE A 31 56.43 16.09 36.72
CA ILE A 31 55.62 16.58 35.59
C ILE A 31 55.24 15.41 34.67
N ILE A 32 56.21 14.57 34.29
CA ILE A 32 55.97 13.40 33.44
C ILE A 32 55.00 12.44 34.14
N PHE A 33 55.21 12.13 35.41
CA PHE A 33 54.34 11.26 36.19
C PHE A 33 52.91 11.80 36.25
N SER A 34 52.75 13.09 36.56
CA SER A 34 51.43 13.74 36.59
C SER A 34 50.74 13.69 35.23
N SER A 35 51.49 13.88 34.14
CA SER A 35 50.96 13.79 32.77
C SER A 35 50.46 12.39 32.42
N VAL A 36 51.19 11.34 32.81
CA VAL A 36 50.81 9.95 32.55
C VAL A 36 49.58 9.57 33.37
N VAL A 37 49.53 9.94 34.65
CA VAL A 37 48.36 9.69 35.50
C VAL A 37 47.13 10.41 34.93
N GLN A 38 47.27 11.66 34.50
CA GLN A 38 46.18 12.42 33.88
C GLN A 38 45.71 11.79 32.56
N PHE A 39 46.64 11.33 31.73
CA PHE A 39 46.34 10.64 30.47
C PHE A 39 45.58 9.33 30.72
N VAL A 40 46.05 8.50 31.65
CA VAL A 40 45.38 7.23 32.00
C VAL A 40 43.99 7.49 32.58
N ALA A 41 43.84 8.47 33.47
CA ALA A 41 42.53 8.83 34.03
C ALA A 41 41.57 9.33 32.94
N THR A 42 42.07 10.10 31.98
CA THR A 42 41.29 10.62 30.84
C THR A 42 40.89 9.49 29.89
N GLN A 43 41.79 8.56 29.58
CA GLN A 43 41.52 7.38 28.77
C GLN A 43 40.49 6.46 29.44
N ALA A 44 40.63 6.21 30.75
CA ALA A 44 39.66 5.43 31.52
C ALA A 44 38.28 6.09 31.51
N LYS A 45 38.22 7.42 31.73
CA LYS A 45 36.97 8.19 31.65
C LYS A 45 36.34 8.09 30.25
N SER A 46 37.13 8.23 29.19
CA SER A 46 36.66 8.09 27.81
C SER A 46 36.13 6.68 27.53
N ALA A 47 36.82 5.64 28.00
CA ALA A 47 36.37 4.26 27.87
C ALA A 47 35.02 4.01 28.57
N TYR A 48 34.85 4.50 29.80
CA TYR A 48 33.57 4.40 30.50
C TYR A 48 32.46 5.19 29.81
N GLN A 49 32.76 6.39 29.29
CA GLN A 49 31.78 7.17 28.53
C GLN A 49 31.37 6.47 27.24
N ASN A 50 32.30 5.87 26.51
CA ASN A 50 32.01 5.08 25.31
C ASN A 50 31.15 3.86 25.65
N GLN A 51 31.51 3.11 26.69
CA GLN A 51 30.68 1.99 27.17
C GLN A 51 29.25 2.47 27.50
N SER A 52 29.10 3.59 28.20
CA SER A 52 27.79 4.11 28.56
C SER A 52 27.02 4.69 27.37
N ARG A 53 27.70 5.16 26.31
CA ARG A 53 27.06 5.52 25.04
C ARG A 53 26.47 4.31 24.34
N GLU A 54 27.15 3.16 24.36
CA GLU A 54 26.61 1.91 23.80
C GLU A 54 25.47 1.35 24.64
N GLN A 55 25.58 1.40 25.97
CA GLN A 55 24.50 0.99 26.85
C GLN A 55 23.26 1.89 26.70
N ALA A 56 23.44 3.21 26.60
CA ALA A 56 22.34 4.14 26.38
C ALA A 56 21.64 3.87 25.04
N PHE A 57 22.39 3.49 24.00
CA PHE A 57 21.85 3.08 22.71
C PHE A 57 21.03 1.78 22.81
N GLN A 58 21.54 0.74 23.48
CA GLN A 58 20.80 -0.51 23.74
C GLN A 58 19.53 -0.27 24.55
N VAL A 59 19.57 0.63 25.53
CA VAL A 59 18.40 1.04 26.31
C VAL A 59 17.36 1.73 25.43
N ALA A 60 17.79 2.57 24.46
CA ALA A 60 16.89 3.17 23.48
C ALA A 60 16.27 2.10 22.55
N GLU A 61 17.05 1.14 22.06
CA GLU A 61 16.55 0.00 21.25
C GLU A 61 15.58 -0.90 22.02
N ALA A 62 15.78 -1.06 23.33
CA ALA A 62 14.82 -1.76 24.18
C ALA A 62 13.47 -1.02 24.20
N GLY A 63 13.48 0.32 24.18
CA GLY A 63 12.29 1.15 24.01
C GLY A 63 11.58 0.91 22.68
N VAL A 64 12.33 0.82 21.57
CA VAL A 64 11.80 0.49 20.24
C VAL A 64 11.09 -0.85 20.24
N ASN A 65 11.75 -1.88 20.78
CA ASN A 65 11.19 -3.24 20.85
C ASN A 65 9.96 -3.31 21.76
N PHE A 66 9.99 -2.60 22.90
CA PHE A 66 8.83 -2.46 23.77
C PHE A 66 7.66 -1.82 23.05
N TYR A 67 7.90 -0.74 22.29
CA TYR A 67 6.83 -0.03 21.60
C TYR A 67 6.24 -0.87 20.46
N ARG A 68 7.06 -1.61 19.72
CA ARG A 68 6.60 -2.59 18.75
C ARG A 68 5.67 -3.63 19.38
N TRP A 69 6.05 -4.16 20.54
CA TRP A 69 5.21 -5.07 21.32
C TRP A 69 3.91 -4.40 21.77
N TYR A 70 3.98 -3.17 22.28
CA TYR A 70 2.82 -2.39 22.73
C TYR A 70 1.82 -2.17 21.59
N LEU A 71 2.28 -1.70 20.43
CA LEU A 71 1.42 -1.52 19.26
C LEU A 71 0.78 -2.82 18.84
N ALA A 72 1.55 -3.91 18.73
CA ALA A 72 1.01 -5.21 18.39
C ALA A 72 -0.12 -5.63 19.35
N HIS A 73 0.05 -5.47 20.67
CA HIS A 73 -0.97 -5.85 21.64
C HIS A 73 -2.17 -4.92 21.68
N GLN A 74 -1.97 -3.62 21.44
CA GLN A 74 -3.06 -2.64 21.43
C GLN A 74 -3.89 -2.70 20.16
N THR A 75 -3.32 -3.14 19.04
CA THR A 75 -4.01 -3.18 17.75
C THR A 75 -4.36 -4.58 17.26
N ASP A 76 -3.98 -5.62 18.01
CA ASP A 76 -4.35 -6.99 17.66
C ASP A 76 -5.87 -7.15 17.58
N GLY A 77 -6.33 -7.84 16.53
CA GLY A 77 -7.76 -8.03 16.24
C GLY A 77 -8.58 -6.77 15.92
N LYS A 78 -7.98 -5.56 15.92
CA LYS A 78 -8.69 -4.31 15.62
C LYS A 78 -8.78 -4.06 14.12
N ASN A 79 -9.97 -3.65 13.66
CA ASN A 79 -10.16 -3.17 12.29
C ASN A 79 -9.55 -1.77 12.09
N SER A 80 -9.61 -1.24 10.86
CA SER A 80 -9.07 0.07 10.51
C SER A 80 -9.65 1.22 11.35
N VAL A 81 -10.95 1.19 11.62
CA VAL A 81 -11.63 2.23 12.41
C VAL A 81 -11.20 2.19 13.86
N GLN A 82 -11.18 1.00 14.47
CA GLN A 82 -10.77 0.80 15.86
C GLN A 82 -9.30 1.16 16.10
N VAL A 83 -8.43 0.95 15.10
CA VAL A 83 -7.04 1.40 15.18
C VAL A 83 -6.93 2.93 15.10
N ARG A 84 -7.76 3.58 14.29
CA ARG A 84 -7.83 5.05 14.29
C ARG A 84 -8.38 5.60 15.61
N GLU A 85 -9.45 5.00 16.13
CA GLU A 85 -10.02 5.36 17.43
C GLU A 85 -9.00 5.17 18.57
N PHE A 86 -8.13 4.16 18.47
CA PHE A 86 -7.01 4.01 19.39
C PHE A 86 -6.09 5.23 19.37
N TRP A 87 -5.69 5.72 18.19
CA TRP A 87 -4.82 6.89 18.06
C TRP A 87 -5.49 8.19 18.54
N GLN A 88 -6.80 8.32 18.32
CA GLN A 88 -7.60 9.47 18.73
C GLN A 88 -8.05 9.42 20.20
N ASN A 89 -7.73 8.35 20.93
CA ASN A 89 -8.16 8.22 22.31
C ASN A 89 -7.49 9.28 23.18
N THR A 90 -8.29 9.98 23.98
CA THR A 90 -7.83 11.01 24.91
C THR A 90 -7.72 10.54 26.35
N SER A 91 -8.20 9.34 26.68
CA SER A 91 -8.11 8.78 28.05
C SER A 91 -8.19 7.24 28.09
N PRO A 92 -7.11 6.54 28.47
CA PRO A 92 -5.73 7.04 28.46
C PRO A 92 -5.29 7.35 27.01
N TYR A 93 -4.42 8.34 26.85
CA TYR A 93 -3.73 8.55 25.57
C TYR A 93 -2.87 7.32 25.20
N PRO A 94 -2.69 7.03 23.91
CA PRO A 94 -1.62 6.14 23.44
C PRO A 94 -0.27 6.53 24.04
N LEU A 95 0.53 5.54 24.42
CA LEU A 95 1.81 5.81 25.06
C LEU A 95 2.72 6.63 24.14
N GLY A 96 3.27 7.72 24.68
CA GLY A 96 4.20 8.60 23.97
C GLY A 96 3.55 9.69 23.12
N LEU A 97 2.23 9.69 22.94
CA LEU A 97 1.53 10.66 22.09
C LEU A 97 1.32 12.02 22.79
N GLY A 98 1.71 13.10 22.12
CA GLY A 98 1.39 14.48 22.48
C GLY A 98 2.42 15.18 23.38
N ASP A 99 2.32 16.52 23.41
CA ASP A 99 3.36 17.44 23.92
C ASP A 99 3.73 17.30 25.40
N ASN A 100 2.91 16.63 26.23
CA ASN A 100 3.08 16.59 27.68
C ASN A 100 3.29 15.19 28.29
N TYR A 101 3.39 14.12 27.49
CA TYR A 101 3.48 12.75 28.03
C TYR A 101 4.41 11.83 27.25
N GLY A 102 5.65 12.25 27.02
CA GLY A 102 6.69 11.30 26.68
C GLY A 102 6.73 10.18 27.73
N TYR A 103 6.53 8.93 27.31
CA TYR A 103 6.39 7.81 28.24
C TYR A 103 7.77 7.29 28.61
N GLU A 104 8.08 7.32 29.91
CA GLU A 104 9.32 6.81 30.44
C GLU A 104 9.14 5.45 31.12
N ARG A 105 10.06 4.52 30.82
CA ARG A 105 10.09 3.21 31.48
C ARG A 105 11.51 2.84 31.87
N GLU A 106 11.63 2.13 32.98
CA GLU A 106 12.88 1.56 33.44
C GLU A 106 13.29 0.36 32.59
N TYR A 107 14.59 0.29 32.25
CA TYR A 107 15.21 -0.85 31.62
C TYR A 107 15.93 -1.71 32.67
N VAL A 108 15.55 -2.97 32.72
CA VAL A 108 16.03 -3.96 33.69
C VAL A 108 16.82 -5.02 32.94
N ASP A 109 17.95 -5.44 33.50
CA ASP A 109 18.74 -6.54 32.95
C ASP A 109 18.08 -7.91 33.19
N ALA A 110 18.69 -8.95 32.62
CA ALA A 110 18.20 -10.33 32.75
C ALA A 110 18.25 -10.86 34.19
N GLN A 111 18.95 -10.19 35.10
CA GLN A 111 19.11 -10.54 36.51
C GLN A 111 18.18 -9.72 37.43
N GLY A 112 17.38 -8.80 36.89
CA GLY A 112 16.47 -7.95 37.65
C GLY A 112 17.06 -6.63 38.13
N GLY A 113 18.29 -6.29 37.73
CA GLY A 113 18.97 -5.03 38.05
C GLY A 113 18.59 -3.91 37.10
N SER A 114 18.18 -2.76 37.63
CA SER A 114 17.84 -1.59 36.82
C SER A 114 19.09 -0.86 36.33
N ILE A 115 19.29 -0.77 35.01
CA ILE A 115 20.50 -0.19 34.39
C ILE A 115 20.26 1.27 33.96
N GLY A 116 19.04 1.60 33.56
CA GLY A 116 18.73 2.88 32.94
C GLY A 116 17.25 3.07 32.66
N ARG A 117 16.93 4.11 31.90
CA ARG A 117 15.56 4.42 31.48
C ARG A 117 15.56 4.82 30.01
N PHE A 118 14.45 4.54 29.36
CA PHE A 118 14.14 5.10 28.05
C PHE A 118 12.90 5.99 28.13
N LYS A 119 12.87 7.00 27.27
CA LYS A 119 11.71 7.85 27.00
C LYS A 119 11.28 7.64 25.55
N MET A 120 9.99 7.42 25.31
CA MET A 120 9.42 7.45 23.96
C MET A 120 8.61 8.73 23.79
N GLU A 121 8.69 9.30 22.59
CA GLU A 121 8.02 10.53 22.20
C GLU A 121 7.45 10.35 20.78
N ILE A 122 6.18 10.71 20.60
CA ILE A 122 5.47 10.68 19.33
C ILE A 122 4.85 12.06 19.16
N ASP A 123 5.37 12.79 18.17
CA ASP A 123 5.06 14.20 17.97
C ASP A 123 3.59 14.39 17.54
N GLN A 124 3.06 13.50 16.71
CA GLN A 124 1.71 13.60 16.16
C GLN A 124 1.08 12.23 15.90
N GLU A 125 -0.26 12.18 15.95
CA GLU A 125 -1.02 11.01 15.49
C GLU A 125 -0.86 10.81 13.97
N PRO A 126 -1.10 9.58 13.45
CA PRO A 126 -1.10 9.35 12.01
C PRO A 126 -2.11 10.26 11.29
N ASP A 127 -1.74 10.72 10.09
CA ASP A 127 -2.68 11.41 9.21
C ASP A 127 -3.94 10.57 8.97
N PRO A 128 -5.12 11.20 8.75
CA PRO A 128 -6.34 10.47 8.40
C PRO A 128 -6.12 9.54 7.19
N GLY A 129 -6.24 8.23 7.42
CA GLY A 129 -6.04 7.21 6.37
C GLY A 129 -4.61 6.65 6.28
N SER A 130 -3.66 7.20 7.03
CA SER A 130 -2.32 6.64 7.20
C SER A 130 -2.23 5.75 8.43
N THR A 131 -1.29 4.80 8.42
CA THR A 131 -0.91 4.01 9.60
C THR A 131 0.52 4.30 10.05
N ILE A 132 1.14 5.33 9.46
CA ILE A 132 2.53 5.70 9.72
C ILE A 132 2.61 6.48 11.03
N VAL A 133 3.54 6.06 11.89
CA VAL A 133 3.84 6.69 13.17
C VAL A 133 5.36 6.85 13.26
N ASP A 134 5.82 8.10 13.32
CA ASP A 134 7.21 8.41 13.64
C ASP A 134 7.33 8.54 15.18
N ALA A 135 8.25 7.79 15.77
CA ALA A 135 8.53 7.80 17.20
C ALA A 135 10.01 8.01 17.46
N VAL A 136 10.33 8.81 18.48
CA VAL A 136 11.70 9.05 18.95
C VAL A 136 11.90 8.37 20.30
N PHE A 137 12.95 7.55 20.40
CA PHE A 137 13.33 6.83 21.61
C PHE A 137 14.63 7.38 22.14
N THR A 138 14.61 7.95 23.35
CA THR A 138 15.79 8.45 24.04
C THR A 138 16.18 7.50 25.17
N GLY A 139 17.36 6.90 25.13
CA GLY A 139 17.87 6.01 26.18
C GLY A 139 19.03 6.62 26.98
N TRP A 140 19.11 6.31 28.27
CA TRP A 140 20.23 6.67 29.14
C TRP A 140 20.41 5.67 30.30
N THR A 141 21.60 5.66 30.90
CA THR A 141 21.91 4.81 32.08
C THR A 141 21.83 5.63 33.37
N TYR A 142 21.62 4.97 34.51
CA TYR A 142 21.66 5.63 35.82
C TYR A 142 23.05 6.12 36.20
N LYS A 143 24.10 5.44 35.71
CA LYS A 143 25.50 5.80 35.98
C LYS A 143 25.92 7.09 35.28
N TYR A 144 25.40 7.34 34.08
CA TYR A 144 25.69 8.54 33.30
C TYR A 144 24.41 9.11 32.65
N PRO A 145 23.51 9.74 33.43
CA PRO A 145 22.19 10.17 32.94
C PRO A 145 22.25 11.32 31.92
N ASN A 146 23.37 12.02 31.85
CA ASN A 146 23.61 13.11 30.89
C ASN A 146 24.06 12.59 29.52
N ILE A 147 24.44 11.31 29.41
CA ILE A 147 24.82 10.68 28.14
C ILE A 147 23.56 9.99 27.60
N LYS A 148 22.92 10.62 26.63
CA LYS A 148 21.69 10.15 25.99
C LYS A 148 21.96 9.73 24.56
N ARG A 149 21.24 8.72 24.07
CA ARG A 149 21.20 8.33 22.66
C ARG A 149 19.76 8.37 22.18
N LYS A 150 19.54 8.85 20.96
CA LYS A 150 18.22 8.99 20.37
C LYS A 150 18.12 8.16 19.11
N ILE A 151 17.01 7.45 18.96
CA ILE A 151 16.71 6.64 17.79
C ILE A 151 15.35 7.11 17.27
N LYS A 152 15.29 7.52 16.01
CA LYS A 152 14.02 7.73 15.31
C LYS A 152 13.61 6.44 14.60
N VAL A 153 12.39 6.01 14.83
CA VAL A 153 11.82 4.82 14.22
C VAL A 153 10.46 5.17 13.62
N ARG A 154 10.22 4.68 12.41
CA ARG A 154 8.91 4.74 11.79
C ARG A 154 8.25 3.38 11.86
N PHE A 155 7.04 3.36 12.41
CA PHE A 155 6.18 2.20 12.45
C PHE A 155 5.06 2.37 11.45
N ARG A 156 4.68 1.30 10.75
CA ARG A 156 3.52 1.30 9.86
C ARG A 156 2.88 -0.08 9.75
N ARG A 157 1.57 -0.14 9.52
CA ARG A 157 0.89 -1.37 9.12
C ARG A 157 0.93 -1.48 7.60
N PRO A 158 1.53 -2.54 7.03
CA PRO A 158 1.63 -2.61 5.59
C PRO A 158 0.27 -2.59 4.89
N SER A 159 0.09 -1.74 3.89
CA SER A 159 -1.15 -1.71 3.10
C SER A 159 -1.16 -2.85 2.08
N TRP A 160 -2.35 -3.32 1.72
CA TRP A 160 -2.49 -4.28 0.62
C TRP A 160 -2.13 -3.65 -0.72
N SER A 161 -2.12 -2.32 -0.78
CA SER A 161 -1.63 -1.54 -1.91
C SER A 161 -0.10 -1.51 -2.02
N GLU A 162 0.67 -2.32 -1.25
CA GLU A 162 2.14 -2.42 -1.35
C GLU A 162 2.65 -3.47 -2.33
N ASN A 163 1.77 -4.35 -2.80
CA ASN A 163 2.09 -5.28 -3.86
C ASN A 163 1.53 -4.70 -5.16
N SER A 164 2.30 -4.81 -6.25
CA SER A 164 1.78 -4.52 -7.58
C SER A 164 0.62 -5.46 -7.89
N VAL A 165 0.77 -6.74 -7.52
CA VAL A 165 -0.32 -7.72 -7.54
C VAL A 165 -0.31 -8.57 -6.29
N LEU A 166 -1.44 -8.59 -5.57
CA LEU A 166 -1.74 -9.44 -4.43
C LEU A 166 -2.98 -10.27 -4.76
N ALA A 167 -2.89 -11.59 -4.65
CA ALA A 167 -4.00 -12.46 -5.03
C ALA A 167 -4.23 -13.66 -4.11
N ASN A 168 -5.45 -14.21 -4.15
CA ASN A 168 -5.86 -15.37 -3.36
C ASN A 168 -6.14 -16.63 -4.22
N ASP A 169 -5.67 -16.65 -5.46
CA ASP A 169 -5.98 -17.70 -6.43
C ASP A 169 -4.76 -17.97 -7.35
N PHE A 170 -4.80 -19.01 -8.18
CA PHE A 170 -3.76 -19.25 -9.17
C PHE A 170 -3.64 -18.07 -10.14
N MET A 171 -2.40 -17.62 -10.40
CA MET A 171 -2.13 -16.51 -11.30
C MET A 171 -1.27 -16.94 -12.50
N ARG A 172 -1.70 -16.53 -13.71
CA ARG A 172 -0.87 -16.60 -14.92
C ARG A 172 -0.57 -15.19 -15.45
N PHE A 173 0.70 -14.87 -15.53
CA PHE A 173 1.22 -13.67 -16.18
C PHE A 173 1.80 -14.08 -17.53
N GLY A 174 1.01 -14.01 -18.60
CA GLY A 174 1.46 -14.43 -19.93
C GLY A 174 2.49 -13.48 -20.56
N GLU A 175 3.02 -13.88 -21.72
CA GLU A 175 3.89 -13.06 -22.56
C GLU A 175 3.28 -11.67 -22.82
N GLY A 176 4.13 -10.66 -22.99
CA GLY A 176 3.71 -9.26 -23.11
C GLY A 176 3.31 -8.59 -21.79
N THR A 177 3.43 -9.29 -20.66
CA THR A 177 3.24 -8.71 -19.33
C THR A 177 4.58 -8.26 -18.73
N THR A 178 4.67 -7.00 -18.31
CA THR A 178 5.78 -6.49 -17.50
C THR A 178 5.22 -6.05 -16.15
N VAL A 179 5.88 -6.48 -15.07
CA VAL A 179 5.48 -6.10 -13.71
C VAL A 179 6.66 -5.49 -12.98
N ASP A 180 6.50 -4.23 -12.61
CA ASP A 180 7.41 -3.48 -11.77
C ASP A 180 6.83 -3.39 -10.36
N GLY A 181 7.21 -4.31 -9.47
CA GLY A 181 6.73 -4.32 -8.09
C GLY A 181 6.53 -5.73 -7.55
N LYS A 182 6.32 -5.83 -6.23
CA LYS A 182 6.17 -7.12 -5.55
C LYS A 182 4.90 -7.83 -6.03
N ILE A 183 5.00 -9.14 -6.22
CA ILE A 183 3.87 -10.00 -6.53
C ILE A 183 3.72 -11.07 -5.45
N HIS A 184 2.49 -11.30 -5.01
CA HIS A 184 2.16 -12.38 -4.11
C HIS A 184 0.86 -13.07 -4.51
N SER A 185 0.84 -14.40 -4.45
CA SER A 185 -0.39 -15.18 -4.44
C SER A 185 -0.40 -16.19 -3.30
N ASN A 186 -1.55 -16.36 -2.66
CA ASN A 186 -1.80 -17.45 -1.73
C ASN A 186 -1.82 -18.84 -2.40
N SER A 187 -1.88 -18.88 -3.74
CA SER A 187 -1.81 -20.07 -4.57
C SER A 187 -0.57 -20.03 -5.48
N GLY A 188 -0.54 -20.85 -6.52
CA GLY A 188 0.55 -20.93 -7.49
C GLY A 188 0.62 -19.74 -8.46
N ILE A 189 1.82 -19.46 -8.98
CA ILE A 189 2.06 -18.45 -10.01
C ILE A 189 2.85 -19.05 -11.18
N ARG A 190 2.25 -19.02 -12.37
CA ARG A 190 2.96 -19.15 -13.64
C ARG A 190 3.28 -17.77 -14.20
N PHE A 191 4.55 -17.51 -14.45
CA PHE A 191 5.01 -16.20 -14.91
C PHE A 191 5.85 -16.32 -16.18
N ASP A 192 5.26 -15.91 -17.31
CA ASP A 192 5.85 -15.94 -18.65
C ASP A 192 6.13 -14.53 -19.21
N GLY A 193 5.98 -13.51 -18.37
CA GLY A 193 6.34 -12.12 -18.67
C GLY A 193 7.73 -11.74 -18.13
N VAL A 194 7.92 -10.46 -17.80
CA VAL A 194 9.11 -9.96 -17.08
C VAL A 194 8.73 -9.34 -15.74
N ALA A 195 9.29 -9.87 -14.65
CA ALA A 195 9.14 -9.33 -13.29
C ALA A 195 10.46 -8.67 -12.84
N THR A 196 10.40 -7.40 -12.46
CA THR A 196 11.59 -6.67 -11.99
C THR A 196 11.78 -6.71 -10.48
N ASN A 197 10.78 -7.20 -9.74
CA ASN A 197 10.81 -7.36 -8.29
C ASN A 197 10.48 -8.82 -7.89
N VAL A 198 10.46 -9.10 -6.59
CA VAL A 198 10.24 -10.44 -6.04
C VAL A 198 8.82 -10.92 -6.35
N VAL A 199 8.75 -12.14 -6.90
CA VAL A 199 7.49 -12.89 -7.09
C VAL A 199 7.40 -13.97 -6.02
N SER A 200 6.26 -14.05 -5.33
CA SER A 200 6.10 -14.97 -4.20
C SER A 200 4.80 -15.75 -4.22
N SER A 201 4.85 -16.97 -3.69
CA SER A 201 3.70 -17.87 -3.56
C SER A 201 3.68 -18.52 -2.18
N SER A 202 2.48 -18.74 -1.63
CA SER A 202 2.34 -19.50 -0.39
C SER A 202 2.53 -21.00 -0.56
N LEU A 203 2.41 -21.53 -1.77
CA LEU A 203 2.61 -22.94 -2.06
C LEU A 203 4.08 -23.21 -2.37
N SER A 204 4.61 -24.35 -1.93
CA SER A 204 5.94 -24.80 -2.36
C SER A 204 5.93 -25.30 -3.81
N SER A 205 4.84 -25.95 -4.20
CA SER A 205 4.57 -26.50 -5.53
C SER A 205 3.07 -26.69 -5.75
N PHE A 206 2.61 -26.71 -7.00
CA PHE A 206 1.21 -26.89 -7.39
C PHE A 206 1.07 -27.46 -8.80
N ASP A 207 -0.09 -28.05 -9.11
CA ASP A 207 -0.47 -28.50 -10.46
C ASP A 207 -0.97 -27.27 -11.25
N ASP A 208 -0.25 -26.84 -12.29
CA ASP A 208 -0.61 -25.66 -13.08
C ASP A 208 -1.87 -25.97 -13.91
N PRO A 209 -3.02 -25.32 -13.63
CA PRO A 209 -4.25 -25.60 -14.36
C PRO A 209 -4.19 -25.19 -15.84
N ASP A 210 -3.17 -24.43 -16.25
CA ASP A 210 -2.98 -23.96 -17.61
C ASP A 210 -1.94 -24.78 -18.43
N HIS A 211 -1.49 -25.94 -17.94
CA HIS A 211 -0.67 -26.86 -18.75
C HIS A 211 -1.45 -28.10 -19.22
N ASP A 212 -1.08 -28.63 -20.39
CA ASP A 212 -1.84 -29.66 -21.11
C ASP A 212 -1.87 -31.05 -20.42
N GLU A 213 -1.06 -31.26 -19.37
CA GLU A 213 -0.87 -32.54 -18.67
C GLU A 213 -1.31 -32.47 -17.19
N ILE A 214 -2.60 -32.67 -16.89
CA ILE A 214 -3.13 -32.57 -15.50
C ILE A 214 -2.76 -33.82 -14.68
N GLY A 215 -2.32 -33.65 -13.42
CA GLY A 215 -2.06 -34.75 -12.51
C GLY A 215 -1.32 -34.36 -11.23
N ASN A 216 -1.64 -35.01 -10.11
CA ASN A 216 -0.98 -34.79 -8.82
C ASN A 216 0.53 -35.13 -8.81
N ASP A 217 1.02 -35.78 -9.86
CA ASP A 217 2.43 -36.10 -10.11
C ASP A 217 3.16 -35.02 -10.95
N LYS A 218 2.46 -33.98 -11.40
CA LYS A 218 2.95 -32.90 -12.27
C LYS A 218 3.07 -31.56 -11.55
N LEU A 219 3.52 -31.59 -10.29
CA LEU A 219 3.66 -30.37 -9.49
C LEU A 219 4.86 -29.54 -9.92
N GLU A 220 4.63 -28.32 -10.37
CA GLU A 220 5.67 -27.32 -10.63
C GLU A 220 5.89 -26.45 -9.39
N PHE A 221 7.02 -25.72 -9.32
CA PHE A 221 7.29 -24.83 -8.19
C PHE A 221 6.17 -23.81 -7.97
N GLY A 222 5.94 -23.41 -6.72
CA GLY A 222 4.94 -22.41 -6.34
C GLY A 222 5.02 -21.12 -7.15
N VAL A 223 6.23 -20.75 -7.59
CA VAL A 223 6.45 -19.77 -8.64
C VAL A 223 7.33 -20.39 -9.72
N HIS A 224 6.81 -20.51 -10.93
CA HIS A 224 7.54 -21.07 -12.08
C HIS A 224 7.31 -20.26 -13.36
N THR A 225 8.05 -20.64 -14.41
CA THR A 225 7.93 -20.02 -15.74
C THR A 225 8.04 -21.07 -16.83
N HIS A 226 7.24 -20.90 -17.87
CA HIS A 226 7.29 -21.74 -19.06
C HIS A 226 8.13 -21.13 -20.19
N VAL A 227 8.69 -19.94 -19.98
CA VAL A 227 9.66 -19.33 -20.90
C VAL A 227 10.92 -20.20 -20.97
N ASN A 228 11.34 -20.53 -22.18
CA ASN A 228 12.62 -21.20 -22.42
C ASN A 228 13.78 -20.22 -22.28
N PRO A 229 14.96 -20.64 -21.77
CA PRO A 229 16.14 -19.76 -21.70
C PRO A 229 16.59 -19.18 -23.05
N SER A 230 16.26 -19.85 -24.15
CA SER A 230 16.53 -19.40 -25.53
C SER A 230 15.42 -18.52 -26.13
N GLY A 231 14.35 -18.23 -25.38
CA GLY A 231 13.15 -17.52 -25.84
C GLY A 231 11.98 -18.44 -26.23
N GLY A 232 10.77 -17.88 -26.21
CA GLY A 232 9.50 -18.58 -26.46
C GLY A 232 8.95 -19.32 -25.24
N VAL A 233 7.67 -19.68 -25.28
CA VAL A 233 6.94 -20.34 -24.19
C VAL A 233 6.56 -21.77 -24.55
N ASN A 234 6.70 -22.68 -23.57
CA ASN A 234 6.14 -24.03 -23.61
C ASN A 234 4.74 -24.01 -22.95
N GLU A 235 3.80 -24.85 -23.38
CA GLU A 235 2.49 -24.98 -22.70
C GLU A 235 2.35 -26.32 -21.97
N SER A 236 3.37 -27.19 -22.04
CA SER A 236 3.41 -28.48 -21.35
C SER A 236 4.24 -28.40 -20.05
N PHE A 237 4.00 -29.36 -19.14
CA PHE A 237 4.71 -29.51 -17.87
C PHE A 237 6.24 -29.39 -18.01
N ARG A 238 6.87 -28.60 -17.12
CA ARG A 238 8.31 -28.37 -17.11
C ARG A 238 8.99 -29.04 -15.93
N SER A 239 9.57 -30.20 -16.18
CA SER A 239 10.39 -30.93 -15.20
C SER A 239 11.53 -30.08 -14.61
N SER A 240 12.15 -29.19 -15.38
CA SER A 240 13.21 -28.29 -14.90
C SER A 240 12.73 -27.24 -13.89
N GLU A 241 11.43 -26.96 -13.87
CA GLU A 241 10.76 -26.00 -12.99
C GLU A 241 9.87 -26.74 -11.97
N ALA A 242 10.18 -28.01 -11.68
CA ALA A 242 9.43 -28.88 -10.77
C ALA A 242 10.36 -29.61 -9.77
N PRO A 243 9.91 -29.83 -8.52
CA PRO A 243 10.61 -30.72 -7.58
C PRO A 243 10.78 -32.15 -8.16
N PRO A 244 11.82 -32.91 -7.76
CA PRO A 244 12.83 -32.58 -6.76
C PRO A 244 14.02 -31.77 -7.31
N ASN A 245 13.92 -31.21 -8.53
CA ASN A 245 15.00 -30.41 -9.10
C ASN A 245 15.25 -29.16 -8.23
N PRO A 246 16.47 -28.60 -8.24
CA PRO A 246 16.73 -27.32 -7.60
C PRO A 246 16.04 -26.18 -8.33
N VAL A 247 15.60 -25.17 -7.57
CA VAL A 247 15.02 -23.94 -8.14
C VAL A 247 16.08 -23.21 -8.98
N GLN A 248 15.84 -23.11 -10.29
CA GLN A 248 16.77 -22.45 -11.20
C GLN A 248 16.76 -20.92 -11.03
N ILE A 249 17.92 -20.29 -11.19
CA ILE A 249 18.04 -18.83 -11.28
C ILE A 249 17.64 -18.42 -12.69
N ARG A 250 16.52 -17.70 -12.80
CA ARG A 250 15.91 -17.28 -14.06
C ARG A 250 15.81 -15.76 -14.12
N THR A 251 16.96 -15.07 -14.15
CA THR A 251 17.03 -13.59 -14.17
C THR A 251 16.51 -12.97 -15.47
N ASP A 252 16.30 -13.79 -16.50
CA ASP A 252 15.59 -13.44 -17.73
C ASP A 252 14.10 -13.14 -17.48
N VAL A 253 13.49 -13.81 -16.51
CA VAL A 253 12.07 -13.66 -16.13
C VAL A 253 11.91 -12.97 -14.77
N PHE A 254 12.63 -13.45 -13.75
CA PHE A 254 12.59 -12.98 -12.36
C PHE A 254 13.86 -12.22 -12.00
N LYS A 255 13.92 -10.93 -12.35
CA LYS A 255 15.16 -10.14 -12.17
C LYS A 255 15.60 -10.01 -10.70
N ALA A 256 14.65 -9.92 -9.78
CA ALA A 256 14.91 -9.88 -8.33
C ALA A 256 14.68 -11.24 -7.63
N GLY A 257 14.42 -12.30 -8.40
CA GLY A 257 14.18 -13.64 -7.89
C GLY A 257 12.75 -13.94 -7.46
N ARG A 258 12.58 -15.15 -6.90
CA ARG A 258 11.28 -15.74 -6.52
C ARG A 258 11.37 -16.36 -5.12
N LYS A 259 10.28 -16.31 -4.36
CA LYS A 259 10.21 -16.82 -2.97
C LYS A 259 8.98 -17.69 -2.74
N PHE A 260 9.19 -18.94 -2.33
CA PHE A 260 8.13 -19.88 -2.01
C PHE A 260 8.70 -21.07 -1.20
N PRO A 261 7.91 -21.68 -0.30
CA PRO A 261 6.63 -21.17 0.19
C PRO A 261 6.83 -19.95 1.12
N VAL A 262 5.83 -19.07 1.17
CA VAL A 262 5.74 -17.96 2.15
C VAL A 262 4.38 -17.99 2.88
N PRO A 263 4.21 -17.36 4.05
CA PRO A 263 2.92 -17.35 4.73
C PRO A 263 1.78 -16.77 3.87
N GLN A 264 0.57 -17.30 4.05
CA GLN A 264 -0.64 -16.82 3.38
C GLN A 264 -1.06 -15.44 3.91
N ILE A 265 -1.58 -14.59 3.02
CA ILE A 265 -2.26 -13.34 3.37
C ILE A 265 -3.76 -13.60 3.53
N ASP A 266 -4.35 -13.19 4.65
CA ASP A 266 -5.75 -13.46 4.95
C ASP A 266 -6.72 -12.55 4.17
N PHE A 267 -7.41 -13.11 3.17
CA PHE A 267 -8.41 -12.39 2.37
C PHE A 267 -9.74 -12.12 3.09
N ALA A 268 -10.04 -12.86 4.17
CA ALA A 268 -11.31 -12.74 4.88
C ALA A 268 -11.45 -11.40 5.64
N SER A 269 -10.34 -10.74 5.97
CA SER A 269 -10.34 -9.48 6.72
C SER A 269 -10.90 -8.28 5.93
N VAL A 270 -11.15 -8.40 4.63
CA VAL A 270 -11.65 -7.31 3.77
C VAL A 270 -13.14 -6.99 4.02
N VAL A 271 -13.92 -7.96 4.51
CA VAL A 271 -15.37 -7.80 4.72
C VAL A 271 -15.68 -6.64 5.69
N SER A 272 -14.94 -6.55 6.79
CA SER A 272 -15.13 -5.49 7.78
C SER A 272 -14.78 -4.11 7.22
N VAL A 273 -13.81 -4.03 6.31
CA VAL A 273 -13.35 -2.77 5.72
C VAL A 273 -14.43 -2.11 4.86
N ILE A 274 -15.20 -2.86 4.07
CA ILE A 274 -16.27 -2.24 3.24
C ILE A 274 -17.36 -1.61 4.11
N SER A 275 -17.74 -2.26 5.22
CA SER A 275 -18.71 -1.72 6.17
C SER A 275 -18.19 -0.42 6.81
N ASP A 276 -16.92 -0.43 7.23
CA ASP A 276 -16.24 0.75 7.77
C ASP A 276 -16.23 1.89 6.74
N MET A 277 -15.84 1.61 5.50
CA MET A 277 -15.80 2.58 4.41
C MET A 277 -17.18 3.19 4.12
N ARG A 278 -18.25 2.39 4.14
CA ARG A 278 -19.62 2.89 4.01
C ARG A 278 -19.97 3.84 5.15
N SER A 279 -19.59 3.52 6.39
CA SER A 279 -19.87 4.38 7.55
C SER A 279 -19.19 5.75 7.40
N GLN A 280 -17.94 5.76 6.93
CA GLN A 280 -17.08 6.94 6.80
C GLN A 280 -17.24 7.72 5.49
N ALA A 281 -18.04 7.21 4.54
CA ALA A 281 -18.19 7.84 3.24
C ALA A 281 -18.78 9.25 3.32
N ALA A 282 -18.06 10.20 2.74
CA ALA A 282 -18.44 11.60 2.65
C ALA A 282 -19.59 11.80 1.66
N ILE A 283 -19.63 11.01 0.59
CA ILE A 283 -20.70 10.99 -0.39
C ILE A 283 -21.21 9.56 -0.54
N LYS A 284 -22.53 9.39 -0.43
CA LYS A 284 -23.21 8.10 -0.54
C LYS A 284 -24.27 8.16 -1.64
N PHE A 285 -24.25 7.20 -2.53
CA PHE A 285 -25.30 6.99 -3.52
C PHE A 285 -26.07 5.71 -3.19
N ASP A 286 -27.39 5.79 -3.24
CA ASP A 286 -28.29 4.67 -2.98
C ASP A 286 -28.18 3.54 -4.04
N ASN A 287 -28.91 2.46 -3.78
CA ASN A 287 -28.96 1.28 -4.65
C ASN A 287 -29.87 1.44 -5.87
N SER A 288 -30.44 2.62 -6.11
CA SER A 288 -31.45 2.80 -7.16
C SER A 288 -30.85 2.74 -8.58
N GLY A 289 -31.59 2.14 -9.51
CA GLY A 289 -31.13 1.90 -10.89
C GLY A 289 -30.13 0.75 -10.98
N ALA A 290 -29.19 0.85 -11.91
CA ALA A 290 -28.14 -0.15 -12.12
C ALA A 290 -26.74 0.32 -11.66
N GLY A 291 -26.61 1.57 -11.20
CA GLY A 291 -25.37 2.13 -10.70
C GLY A 291 -25.17 3.61 -10.98
N ARG A 292 -23.91 4.05 -10.92
CA ARG A 292 -23.49 5.43 -11.18
C ARG A 292 -22.33 5.46 -12.16
N ARG A 293 -22.39 6.33 -13.17
CA ARG A 293 -21.21 6.75 -13.93
C ARG A 293 -20.63 7.97 -13.25
N ILE A 294 -19.36 7.92 -12.88
CA ILE A 294 -18.61 8.95 -12.20
C ILE A 294 -17.47 9.40 -13.11
N MET A 295 -17.43 10.70 -13.42
CA MET A 295 -16.45 11.32 -14.29
C MET A 295 -15.66 12.35 -13.50
N LEU A 296 -14.41 12.03 -13.19
CA LEU A 296 -13.50 12.88 -12.40
C LEU A 296 -12.97 14.03 -13.25
N LYS A 297 -12.92 15.21 -12.65
CA LYS A 297 -12.40 16.43 -13.29
C LYS A 297 -11.24 17.00 -12.47
N THR A 298 -10.40 17.76 -13.15
CA THR A 298 -9.21 18.41 -12.56
C THR A 298 -9.54 19.70 -11.80
N ASP A 299 -10.82 20.03 -11.65
CA ASP A 299 -11.34 21.21 -10.93
C ASP A 299 -11.83 20.85 -9.51
N ASP A 300 -11.26 19.78 -8.93
CA ASP A 300 -11.62 19.21 -7.62
C ASP A 300 -13.05 18.67 -7.51
N THR A 301 -13.75 18.49 -8.64
CA THR A 301 -15.12 17.96 -8.65
C THR A 301 -15.25 16.74 -9.55
N PHE A 302 -16.37 16.04 -9.42
CA PHE A 302 -16.75 14.99 -10.34
C PHE A 302 -18.21 15.15 -10.75
N ASP A 303 -18.49 14.70 -11.96
CA ASP A 303 -19.83 14.62 -12.50
C ASP A 303 -20.37 13.20 -12.32
N VAL A 304 -21.64 13.07 -11.93
CA VAL A 304 -22.28 11.78 -11.74
C VAL A 304 -23.60 11.67 -12.50
N CYS A 305 -23.82 10.49 -13.05
CA CYS A 305 -25.02 10.12 -13.79
C CYS A 305 -25.58 8.82 -13.24
N LYS A 306 -26.88 8.79 -12.98
CA LYS A 306 -27.57 7.55 -12.58
C LYS A 306 -27.76 6.65 -13.79
N VAL A 307 -27.22 5.44 -13.73
CA VAL A 307 -27.38 4.40 -14.76
C VAL A 307 -28.65 3.62 -14.45
N SER A 308 -29.50 3.41 -15.46
CA SER A 308 -30.73 2.60 -15.33
C SER A 308 -30.56 1.20 -15.88
N GLU A 309 -29.75 1.03 -16.93
CA GLU A 309 -29.55 -0.24 -17.61
C GLU A 309 -28.15 -0.32 -18.22
N TYR A 310 -27.55 -1.50 -18.16
CA TYR A 310 -26.28 -1.84 -18.77
C TYR A 310 -26.31 -3.27 -19.27
N ASP A 311 -25.49 -3.56 -20.27
CA ASP A 311 -25.36 -4.89 -20.83
C ASP A 311 -24.39 -5.73 -19.98
N LEU A 312 -24.88 -6.85 -19.43
CA LEU A 312 -24.09 -7.75 -18.56
C LEU A 312 -22.93 -8.45 -19.30
N ALA A 313 -23.07 -8.65 -20.61
CA ALA A 313 -22.13 -9.37 -21.45
C ALA A 313 -20.95 -8.51 -21.91
N THR A 314 -21.08 -7.19 -21.87
CA THR A 314 -20.12 -6.19 -22.37
C THR A 314 -19.73 -5.16 -21.32
N SER A 315 -20.49 -5.10 -20.22
CA SER A 315 -20.37 -4.15 -19.12
C SER A 315 -20.55 -2.68 -19.56
N THR A 316 -21.17 -2.44 -20.72
CA THR A 316 -21.38 -1.09 -21.24
C THR A 316 -22.74 -0.53 -20.82
N ILE A 317 -22.76 0.77 -20.48
CA ILE A 317 -24.00 1.47 -20.16
C ILE A 317 -24.89 1.57 -21.40
N GLU A 318 -26.16 1.20 -21.25
CA GLU A 318 -27.17 1.33 -22.31
C GLU A 318 -28.09 2.53 -22.07
N LYS A 319 -28.48 2.77 -20.81
CA LYS A 319 -29.44 3.82 -20.45
C LYS A 319 -29.07 4.50 -19.14
N TYR A 320 -29.38 5.79 -19.08
CA TYR A 320 -29.31 6.61 -17.87
C TYR A 320 -30.73 6.94 -17.39
N SER A 321 -30.88 7.17 -16.09
CA SER A 321 -32.06 7.82 -15.52
C SER A 321 -31.98 9.33 -15.69
N GLY A 322 -33.12 9.98 -15.95
CA GLY A 322 -33.17 11.43 -16.05
C GLY A 322 -34.37 11.94 -16.84
N LEU A 323 -34.73 13.22 -16.64
CA LEU A 323 -35.69 13.94 -17.46
C LEU A 323 -34.93 14.78 -18.49
N ILE A 324 -35.39 14.77 -19.75
CA ILE A 324 -34.83 15.58 -20.82
C ILE A 324 -35.77 16.74 -21.06
N VAL A 325 -35.31 17.95 -20.77
CA VAL A 325 -36.09 19.18 -20.96
C VAL A 325 -35.85 19.70 -22.39
N GLY A 326 -36.93 20.04 -23.11
CA GLY A 326 -36.84 20.73 -24.41
C GLY A 326 -36.98 19.86 -25.67
N ALA A 327 -37.41 18.60 -25.56
CA ALA A 327 -37.74 17.78 -26.73
C ALA A 327 -39.03 18.28 -27.42
N THR A 328 -39.02 18.52 -28.73
CA THR A 328 -40.19 18.94 -29.52
C THR A 328 -40.62 17.88 -30.55
N GLY A 329 -41.89 17.90 -30.96
CA GLY A 329 -42.46 17.00 -31.99
C GLY A 329 -42.91 15.62 -31.48
N SER A 330 -43.17 14.68 -32.40
CA SER A 330 -43.62 13.30 -32.10
C SER A 330 -42.67 12.50 -31.19
N PHE A 331 -41.44 13.00 -31.04
CA PHE A 331 -40.36 12.49 -30.21
C PHE A 331 -40.44 12.96 -28.74
N ALA A 332 -41.31 13.94 -28.42
CA ALA A 332 -41.52 14.42 -27.05
C ALA A 332 -42.28 13.38 -26.18
N SER A 333 -43.01 12.42 -26.78
CA SER A 333 -43.83 11.44 -26.03
C SER A 333 -43.05 10.59 -25.06
N ASN A 334 -41.78 10.40 -25.36
CA ASN A 334 -40.90 9.47 -24.69
C ASN A 334 -39.74 10.21 -24.01
N ASN A 335 -39.97 11.46 -23.59
CA ASN A 335 -39.03 12.26 -22.79
C ASN A 335 -39.77 13.43 -22.14
N GLY A 336 -40.97 13.18 -21.61
CA GLY A 336 -41.90 14.22 -21.18
C GLY A 336 -42.59 14.89 -22.38
N LYS A 337 -43.82 14.49 -22.69
CA LYS A 337 -44.54 15.07 -23.83
C LYS A 337 -45.10 16.44 -23.48
N VAL A 338 -45.16 17.29 -24.50
CA VAL A 338 -45.91 18.54 -24.49
C VAL A 338 -47.37 18.27 -24.11
N CYS A 339 -47.84 18.98 -23.09
CA CYS A 339 -49.18 18.87 -22.53
C CYS A 339 -50.23 19.27 -23.59
N PRO A 340 -51.29 18.47 -23.85
CA PRO A 340 -52.05 18.63 -25.09
C PRO A 340 -53.10 19.75 -25.07
N ASN A 341 -53.36 20.36 -23.92
CA ASN A 341 -54.36 21.42 -23.79
C ASN A 341 -54.04 22.31 -22.57
N THR A 342 -54.43 23.58 -22.63
CA THR A 342 -54.29 24.55 -21.54
C THR A 342 -55.20 24.26 -20.33
N THR A 343 -55.83 23.08 -20.24
CA THR A 343 -56.90 22.83 -19.26
C THR A 343 -57.06 21.42 -18.65
N SER A 344 -56.30 20.36 -18.98
CA SER A 344 -56.38 19.13 -18.15
C SER A 344 -55.20 18.14 -18.25
N LEU A 345 -54.45 18.07 -17.14
CA LEU A 345 -53.68 16.94 -16.57
C LEU A 345 -52.70 16.15 -17.47
N CYS A 346 -51.46 16.66 -17.52
CA CYS A 346 -50.27 15.81 -17.54
C CYS A 346 -50.04 15.25 -16.12
N CYS A 347 -49.94 13.93 -16.01
CA CYS A 347 -49.66 13.10 -14.84
C CYS A 347 -49.38 13.85 -13.51
N ASN A 348 -50.27 13.73 -12.51
CA ASN A 348 -50.07 14.22 -11.15
C ASN A 348 -49.85 13.05 -10.15
N ASN A 349 -48.96 13.28 -9.17
CA ASN A 349 -48.50 12.32 -8.15
C ASN A 349 -49.56 11.94 -7.09
N THR A 350 -50.84 11.94 -7.46
CA THR A 350 -51.92 11.57 -6.55
C THR A 350 -52.83 10.50 -7.11
N THR A 351 -52.73 10.18 -8.43
CA THR A 351 -53.71 9.27 -9.04
C THR A 351 -53.17 8.31 -10.12
N ILE A 352 -52.03 8.55 -10.79
CA ILE A 352 -51.54 7.65 -11.88
C ILE A 352 -49.98 7.53 -11.88
N PRO A 353 -49.39 6.33 -11.64
CA PRO A 353 -47.94 6.08 -11.74
C PRO A 353 -47.47 5.96 -13.21
N CYS A 354 -46.25 6.40 -13.50
CA CYS A 354 -45.69 6.42 -14.87
C CYS A 354 -44.52 5.43 -15.02
N ASP A 355 -44.81 4.21 -15.49
CA ASP A 355 -43.87 3.09 -15.41
C ASP A 355 -42.93 2.86 -16.62
N TRP A 356 -42.97 3.64 -17.71
CA TRP A 356 -42.12 3.33 -18.88
C TRP A 356 -42.00 4.45 -19.91
N VAL A 357 -40.77 4.63 -20.42
CA VAL A 357 -40.45 5.48 -21.57
C VAL A 357 -39.71 4.63 -22.61
N SER A 358 -40.33 4.39 -23.78
CA SER A 358 -39.78 3.54 -24.85
C SER A 358 -39.70 4.23 -26.22
N ASN A 359 -38.57 4.02 -26.91
CA ASN A 359 -38.40 4.03 -28.38
C ASN A 359 -38.50 5.32 -29.21
N SER A 360 -37.77 6.39 -28.83
CA SER A 360 -37.36 7.39 -29.83
C SER A 360 -35.99 8.05 -29.56
N ASN A 361 -34.93 7.28 -29.84
CA ASN A 361 -33.52 7.54 -30.26
C ASN A 361 -32.77 8.89 -30.19
N HIS A 362 -33.22 9.97 -29.54
CA HIS A 362 -32.36 11.18 -29.45
C HIS A 362 -31.53 11.29 -28.15
N ALA A 363 -31.81 10.43 -27.16
CA ALA A 363 -31.07 10.44 -25.91
C ALA A 363 -30.93 9.07 -25.20
N LYS A 364 -31.26 7.98 -25.88
CA LYS A 364 -30.83 6.65 -25.41
C LYS A 364 -29.31 6.67 -25.29
N GLY A 365 -28.78 6.30 -24.11
CA GLY A 365 -27.35 6.27 -23.84
C GLY A 365 -26.69 7.62 -23.52
N LYS A 366 -27.43 8.72 -23.29
CA LYS A 366 -26.81 10.00 -22.86
C LYS A 366 -27.08 10.29 -21.39
N CYS A 367 -26.04 10.73 -20.68
CA CYS A 367 -26.20 11.33 -19.37
C CYS A 367 -26.75 12.75 -19.53
N VAL A 368 -28.01 12.93 -19.16
CA VAL A 368 -28.77 14.18 -19.38
C VAL A 368 -29.10 14.91 -18.08
N THR A 369 -29.09 14.21 -16.95
CA THR A 369 -29.33 14.77 -15.61
C THR A 369 -28.08 14.53 -14.77
N MET A 370 -27.03 15.27 -15.12
CA MET A 370 -25.73 15.19 -14.47
C MET A 370 -25.74 16.04 -13.21
N THR A 371 -25.29 15.49 -12.09
CA THR A 371 -25.03 16.28 -10.88
C THR A 371 -23.53 16.40 -10.66
N ASN A 372 -23.10 17.56 -10.18
CA ASN A 372 -21.70 17.84 -9.89
C ASN A 372 -21.49 17.83 -8.37
N HIS A 373 -20.41 17.19 -7.92
CA HIS A 373 -20.06 17.09 -6.51
C HIS A 373 -18.57 17.34 -6.30
N PRO A 374 -18.16 17.95 -5.16
CA PRO A 374 -16.75 18.05 -4.83
C PRO A 374 -16.16 16.66 -4.54
N ILE A 375 -14.92 16.43 -4.95
CA ILE A 375 -14.16 15.23 -4.58
C ILE A 375 -13.71 15.40 -3.12
N PRO A 376 -14.13 14.52 -2.19
CA PRO A 376 -13.66 14.60 -0.81
C PRO A 376 -12.16 14.30 -0.76
N ASN A 377 -11.40 15.08 -0.01
CA ASN A 377 -9.99 14.78 0.23
C ASN A 377 -9.85 13.84 1.43
N ASP A 378 -9.00 12.82 1.31
CA ASP A 378 -8.84 11.73 2.28
C ASP A 378 -10.17 11.03 2.62
N GLY A 379 -11.09 10.99 1.65
CA GLY A 379 -12.47 10.56 1.83
C GLY A 379 -12.86 9.33 1.02
N VAL A 380 -14.06 8.84 1.30
CA VAL A 380 -14.69 7.73 0.58
C VAL A 380 -15.94 8.22 -0.15
N ILE A 381 -16.09 7.80 -1.41
CA ILE A 381 -17.33 7.87 -2.18
C ILE A 381 -17.89 6.45 -2.26
N PHE A 382 -19.03 6.23 -1.64
CA PHE A 382 -19.68 4.92 -1.58
C PHE A 382 -20.90 4.90 -2.50
N VAL A 383 -20.99 3.89 -3.35
CA VAL A 383 -22.16 3.63 -4.20
C VAL A 383 -22.72 2.28 -3.81
N ALA A 384 -23.97 2.26 -3.35
CA ALA A 384 -24.69 1.04 -2.97
C ALA A 384 -25.09 0.16 -4.19
N ASN A 385 -24.33 0.24 -5.28
CA ASN A 385 -24.57 -0.39 -6.58
C ASN A 385 -23.29 -0.28 -7.45
N ASN A 386 -23.36 -0.65 -8.73
CA ASN A 386 -22.19 -0.61 -9.62
C ASN A 386 -21.68 0.81 -9.92
N ILE A 387 -20.39 0.92 -10.22
CA ILE A 387 -19.74 2.18 -10.63
C ILE A 387 -19.17 2.03 -12.04
N TRP A 388 -19.30 3.06 -12.87
CA TRP A 388 -18.48 3.26 -14.07
C TRP A 388 -17.59 4.48 -13.83
N LEU A 389 -16.28 4.26 -13.66
CA LEU A 389 -15.36 5.31 -13.23
C LEU A 389 -14.37 5.67 -14.33
N GLU A 390 -14.17 6.98 -14.54
CA GLU A 390 -13.18 7.52 -15.48
C GLU A 390 -12.79 8.96 -15.12
N GLY A 391 -11.75 9.47 -15.75
CA GLY A 391 -11.37 10.88 -15.66
C GLY A 391 -10.02 11.10 -15.00
N THR A 392 -9.82 12.29 -14.44
CA THR A 392 -8.53 12.70 -13.87
C THR A 392 -8.76 13.47 -12.58
N ILE A 393 -7.96 13.16 -11.55
CA ILE A 393 -7.94 13.89 -10.27
C ILE A 393 -6.74 14.84 -10.20
N ASN A 394 -6.83 15.85 -9.33
CA ASN A 394 -5.75 16.79 -9.07
C ASN A 394 -5.77 17.26 -7.61
N GLY A 395 -4.66 17.09 -6.88
CA GLY A 395 -4.51 17.42 -5.48
C GLY A 395 -5.46 16.67 -4.53
N ARG A 396 -5.93 15.46 -4.89
CA ARG A 396 -6.94 14.73 -4.11
C ARG A 396 -6.59 13.27 -3.85
N ARG A 397 -6.86 12.81 -2.64
CA ARG A 397 -6.84 11.37 -2.29
C ARG A 397 -8.25 10.89 -2.00
N VAL A 398 -8.74 9.91 -2.75
CA VAL A 398 -10.13 9.44 -2.65
C VAL A 398 -10.27 7.95 -2.94
N SER A 399 -11.15 7.27 -2.22
CA SER A 399 -11.52 5.88 -2.48
C SER A 399 -12.96 5.77 -2.98
N PHE A 400 -13.16 5.02 -4.07
CA PHE A 400 -14.46 4.67 -4.63
C PHE A 400 -14.82 3.25 -4.26
N VAL A 401 -16.02 3.07 -3.69
CA VAL A 401 -16.49 1.77 -3.21
C VAL A 401 -17.81 1.43 -3.88
N ALA A 402 -17.85 0.29 -4.58
CA ALA A 402 -19.08 -0.31 -5.09
C ALA A 402 -19.42 -1.56 -4.26
N ALA A 403 -20.44 -1.49 -3.41
CA ALA A 403 -20.90 -2.61 -2.60
C ALA A 403 -22.34 -2.39 -2.15
N GLU A 404 -23.14 -3.43 -1.97
CA GLU A 404 -24.49 -3.30 -1.40
C GLU A 404 -24.57 -4.07 -0.07
N LEU A 405 -24.65 -3.34 1.04
CA LEU A 405 -24.77 -3.98 2.36
C LEU A 405 -26.21 -4.40 2.67
N SER A 406 -26.38 -5.35 3.59
CA SER A 406 -27.67 -5.95 3.90
C SER A 406 -28.71 -4.99 4.48
N ASP A 407 -28.26 -3.87 5.04
CA ASP A 407 -29.06 -2.84 5.69
C ASP A 407 -29.21 -1.58 4.81
N GLU A 408 -28.94 -1.67 3.50
CA GLU A 408 -29.18 -0.54 2.60
C GLU A 408 -30.69 -0.18 2.54
N PRO A 409 -31.05 1.11 2.61
CA PRO A 409 -32.44 1.54 2.50
C PRO A 409 -33.07 1.06 1.19
N VAL A 410 -34.36 0.72 1.22
CA VAL A 410 -35.12 0.30 0.04
C VAL A 410 -35.37 1.51 -0.87
N GLY A 411 -34.37 1.88 -1.67
CA GLY A 411 -34.41 2.98 -2.64
C GLY A 411 -35.03 2.54 -3.96
N GLY A 412 -36.27 2.07 -3.97
CA GLY A 412 -37.04 1.74 -5.19
C GLY A 412 -36.46 0.66 -6.12
N GLY A 413 -35.30 0.07 -5.78
CA GLY A 413 -34.81 -1.20 -6.29
C GLY A 413 -35.05 -2.30 -5.27
N VAL A 414 -35.02 -3.56 -5.69
CA VAL A 414 -35.01 -4.71 -4.77
C VAL A 414 -33.73 -4.61 -3.94
N PRO A 415 -33.80 -4.33 -2.63
CA PRO A 415 -32.62 -4.29 -1.78
C PRO A 415 -31.97 -5.66 -1.80
N ASN A 416 -30.65 -5.67 -1.89
CA ASN A 416 -29.85 -6.87 -1.70
C ASN A 416 -30.25 -7.99 -2.67
N SER A 417 -29.96 -7.77 -3.96
CA SER A 417 -30.11 -8.80 -5.00
C SER A 417 -29.28 -10.07 -4.74
N GLY A 418 -28.43 -10.10 -3.70
CA GLY A 418 -27.43 -11.15 -3.46
C GLY A 418 -26.31 -11.17 -4.50
N ILE A 419 -26.30 -10.22 -5.44
CA ILE A 419 -25.30 -10.08 -6.49
C ILE A 419 -24.35 -8.96 -6.06
N GLY A 420 -23.07 -9.32 -5.83
CA GLY A 420 -22.03 -8.38 -5.45
C GLY A 420 -21.81 -7.29 -6.52
N LYS A 421 -21.49 -6.08 -6.06
CA LYS A 421 -21.36 -4.91 -6.93
C LYS A 421 -19.97 -4.77 -7.54
N ASN A 422 -19.94 -4.21 -8.74
CA ASN A 422 -18.75 -4.14 -9.58
C ASN A 422 -18.34 -2.68 -9.83
N VAL A 423 -17.05 -2.48 -10.06
CA VAL A 423 -16.52 -1.25 -10.64
C VAL A 423 -16.09 -1.51 -12.06
N PHE A 424 -16.63 -0.76 -13.00
CA PHE A 424 -16.34 -0.83 -14.42
C PHE A 424 -15.42 0.31 -14.83
N LEU A 425 -14.37 -0.02 -15.57
CA LEU A 425 -13.33 0.92 -16.02
C LEU A 425 -13.12 0.83 -17.53
N GLY A 426 -12.49 1.86 -18.08
CA GLY A 426 -11.93 1.83 -19.43
C GLY A 426 -12.74 2.55 -20.51
N MET A 427 -13.89 3.17 -20.18
CA MET A 427 -14.54 4.09 -21.14
C MET A 427 -13.63 5.24 -21.53
N ASN A 428 -12.80 5.70 -20.58
CA ASN A 428 -11.68 6.59 -20.77
C ASN A 428 -10.56 6.19 -19.78
N ASN A 429 -9.42 6.86 -19.83
CA ASN A 429 -8.35 6.68 -18.84
C ASN A 429 -8.82 7.13 -17.45
N LEU A 430 -8.17 6.57 -16.43
CA LEU A 430 -8.24 7.06 -15.06
C LEU A 430 -6.84 7.54 -14.67
N ARG A 431 -6.68 8.82 -14.36
CA ARG A 431 -5.36 9.46 -14.29
C ARG A 431 -5.13 10.29 -13.04
N TYR A 432 -3.86 10.37 -12.65
CA TYR A 432 -3.33 11.40 -11.75
C TYR A 432 -2.82 12.58 -12.57
N THR A 433 -2.92 13.79 -12.03
CA THR A 433 -2.14 14.94 -12.54
C THR A 433 -0.74 15.00 -11.93
N ASN A 434 -0.60 14.54 -10.68
CA ASN A 434 0.63 14.58 -9.90
C ASN A 434 1.07 13.16 -9.50
N SER A 435 2.33 12.81 -9.73
CA SER A 435 2.90 11.49 -9.38
C SER A 435 3.77 11.52 -8.12
N ASN A 436 3.50 12.47 -7.21
CA ASN A 436 4.25 12.74 -5.98
C ASN A 436 3.50 12.31 -4.69
N GLY A 437 2.35 11.63 -4.82
CA GLY A 437 1.50 11.21 -3.70
C GLY A 437 0.39 12.21 -3.30
N GLU A 438 0.27 13.36 -3.98
CA GLU A 438 -0.86 14.29 -3.79
C GLU A 438 -2.16 13.72 -4.40
N ASP A 439 -2.04 12.97 -5.50
CA ASP A 439 -3.14 12.29 -6.18
C ASP A 439 -3.12 10.80 -5.86
N ILE A 440 -4.19 10.29 -5.23
CA ILE A 440 -4.36 8.85 -4.97
C ILE A 440 -5.81 8.44 -5.23
N ILE A 441 -6.00 7.39 -6.03
CA ILE A 441 -7.31 6.77 -6.25
C ILE A 441 -7.30 5.35 -5.69
N GLY A 442 -8.20 5.07 -4.75
CA GLY A 442 -8.58 3.71 -4.35
C GLY A 442 -9.84 3.27 -5.08
N ILE A 443 -9.88 2.05 -5.58
CA ILE A 443 -11.06 1.42 -6.18
C ILE A 443 -11.32 0.10 -5.48
N ILE A 444 -12.49 -0.01 -4.84
CA ILE A 444 -12.91 -1.20 -4.10
C ILE A 444 -14.24 -1.67 -4.69
N ALA A 445 -14.26 -2.90 -5.20
CA ALA A 445 -15.46 -3.59 -5.63
C ALA A 445 -15.75 -4.75 -4.68
N GLU A 446 -17.03 -4.93 -4.34
CA GLU A 446 -17.50 -6.11 -3.63
C GLU A 446 -17.25 -7.39 -4.45
N ASN A 447 -17.55 -7.36 -5.75
CA ASN A 447 -17.33 -8.48 -6.66
C ASN A 447 -16.14 -8.23 -7.61
N ASP A 448 -16.34 -7.63 -8.79
CA ASP A 448 -15.29 -7.45 -9.80
C ASP A 448 -14.88 -5.99 -10.01
N VAL A 449 -13.59 -5.76 -10.29
CA VAL A 449 -13.12 -4.57 -11.00
C VAL A 449 -12.88 -4.97 -12.45
N GLU A 450 -13.77 -4.53 -13.34
CA GLU A 450 -13.92 -5.06 -14.69
C GLU A 450 -13.64 -4.00 -15.76
N ILE A 451 -12.79 -4.33 -16.73
CA ILE A 451 -12.57 -3.49 -17.91
C ILE A 451 -13.67 -3.74 -18.92
N VAL A 452 -14.39 -2.70 -19.35
CA VAL A 452 -15.52 -2.83 -20.30
C VAL A 452 -15.08 -3.30 -21.70
N LYS A 453 -15.99 -3.90 -22.47
CA LYS A 453 -15.71 -4.41 -23.84
C LYS A 453 -15.15 -3.33 -24.78
N ASN A 454 -15.80 -2.16 -24.77
CA ASN A 454 -15.48 -1.02 -25.63
C ASN A 454 -14.44 -0.08 -25.00
N SER A 455 -13.54 -0.64 -24.18
CA SER A 455 -12.46 0.13 -23.56
C SER A 455 -11.48 0.71 -24.57
N LEU A 456 -10.69 1.71 -24.15
CA LEU A 456 -9.61 2.28 -24.97
C LEU A 456 -8.63 1.22 -25.48
N THR A 457 -8.11 1.41 -26.69
CA THR A 457 -7.07 0.52 -27.25
C THR A 457 -5.75 0.60 -26.49
N ASN A 458 -5.41 1.80 -26.02
CA ASN A 458 -4.34 2.06 -25.06
C ASN A 458 -5.00 2.66 -23.82
N LEU A 459 -5.14 1.85 -22.78
CA LEU A 459 -5.79 2.23 -21.54
C LEU A 459 -4.73 2.45 -20.46
N THR A 460 -4.88 3.53 -19.69
CA THR A 460 -4.10 3.74 -18.49
C THR A 460 -4.99 4.01 -17.30
N ILE A 461 -4.69 3.32 -16.20
CA ILE A 461 -5.38 3.41 -14.92
C ILE A 461 -4.33 3.70 -13.85
N ASP A 462 -4.42 4.87 -13.26
CA ASP A 462 -3.63 5.25 -12.09
C ASP A 462 -4.53 5.01 -10.85
N GLY A 463 -4.14 4.09 -9.97
CA GLY A 463 -5.01 3.63 -8.88
C GLY A 463 -4.64 2.30 -8.24
N ALA A 464 -5.01 2.14 -6.97
CA ALA A 464 -5.02 0.86 -6.29
C ALA A 464 -6.40 0.21 -6.43
N LEU A 465 -6.44 -0.98 -7.04
CA LEU A 465 -7.64 -1.72 -7.38
C LEU A 465 -7.82 -2.88 -6.40
N LEU A 466 -9.04 -3.08 -5.90
CA LEU A 466 -9.40 -4.19 -5.02
C LEU A 466 -10.71 -4.83 -5.45
N ALA A 467 -10.69 -6.14 -5.67
CA ALA A 467 -11.86 -6.99 -5.81
C ALA A 467 -11.95 -7.93 -4.60
N LYS A 468 -12.98 -7.74 -3.75
CA LYS A 468 -13.13 -8.48 -2.48
C LYS A 468 -13.48 -9.95 -2.73
N GLU A 469 -14.45 -10.23 -3.58
CA GLU A 469 -14.92 -11.60 -3.84
C GLU A 469 -14.49 -12.13 -5.19
N GLY A 470 -14.51 -11.26 -6.21
CA GLY A 470 -14.23 -11.61 -7.59
C GLY A 470 -12.82 -11.24 -8.03
N ARG A 471 -12.71 -10.78 -9.27
CA ARG A 471 -11.44 -10.52 -9.95
C ARG A 471 -11.25 -9.08 -10.42
N VAL A 472 -9.99 -8.67 -10.49
CA VAL A 472 -9.57 -7.51 -11.27
C VAL A 472 -9.16 -7.97 -12.68
N GLY A 473 -9.88 -7.55 -13.71
CA GLY A 473 -9.56 -8.03 -15.06
C GLY A 473 -10.54 -7.62 -16.16
N ARG A 474 -10.57 -8.43 -17.21
CA ARG A 474 -11.37 -8.24 -18.42
C ARG A 474 -11.92 -9.56 -18.91
N LYS A 475 -13.23 -9.62 -19.19
CA LYS A 475 -13.90 -10.77 -19.81
C LYS A 475 -13.41 -11.05 -21.23
N LYS A 476 -13.68 -12.28 -21.68
CA LYS A 476 -13.47 -12.75 -23.05
C LYS A 476 -14.54 -12.16 -23.98
N TYR A 477 -14.27 -10.98 -24.55
CA TYR A 477 -15.26 -10.23 -25.34
C TYR A 477 -15.19 -10.41 -26.87
N GLY A 478 -14.25 -11.19 -27.39
CA GLY A 478 -14.08 -11.40 -28.83
C GLY A 478 -13.20 -10.36 -29.54
N ASN A 479 -12.53 -9.47 -28.81
CA ASN A 479 -11.72 -8.39 -29.39
C ASN A 479 -10.36 -8.22 -28.71
N ASN A 480 -9.43 -7.71 -29.51
CA ASN A 480 -8.06 -7.39 -29.11
C ASN A 480 -7.89 -5.88 -28.89
N LYS A 481 -6.98 -5.54 -27.98
CA LYS A 481 -6.57 -4.20 -27.57
C LYS A 481 -5.04 -4.18 -27.50
N ASN A 482 -4.44 -3.00 -27.57
CA ASN A 482 -3.00 -2.90 -27.65
C ASN A 482 -2.37 -2.94 -26.25
N THR A 483 -2.52 -1.88 -25.45
CA THR A 483 -1.84 -1.79 -24.15
C THR A 483 -2.80 -1.44 -23.02
N ILE A 484 -2.66 -2.13 -21.89
CA ILE A 484 -3.19 -1.68 -20.60
C ILE A 484 -2.02 -1.38 -19.68
N THR A 485 -1.99 -0.17 -19.13
CA THR A 485 -1.03 0.25 -18.12
C THR A 485 -1.78 0.50 -16.82
N ILE A 486 -1.35 -0.13 -15.75
CA ILE A 486 -1.86 0.12 -14.40
C ILE A 486 -0.69 0.66 -13.59
N ASN A 487 -0.78 1.92 -13.16
CA ASN A 487 0.18 2.52 -12.25
C ASN A 487 -0.45 2.53 -10.86
N GLY A 488 -0.07 1.59 -10.01
CA GLY A 488 -0.63 1.42 -8.69
C GLY A 488 -0.53 -0.04 -8.20
N ALA A 489 -1.64 -0.56 -7.69
CA ALA A 489 -1.69 -1.88 -7.05
C ALA A 489 -2.96 -2.63 -7.46
N ILE A 490 -2.90 -3.96 -7.41
CA ILE A 490 -4.03 -4.85 -7.68
C ILE A 490 -4.14 -5.86 -6.54
N ALA A 491 -5.26 -5.85 -5.82
CA ALA A 491 -5.65 -6.86 -4.85
C ALA A 491 -6.88 -7.61 -5.38
N THR A 492 -6.81 -8.93 -5.51
CA THR A 492 -7.84 -9.71 -6.20
C THR A 492 -8.06 -11.06 -5.55
N ASN A 493 -9.29 -11.38 -5.15
CA ASN A 493 -9.58 -12.65 -4.51
C ASN A 493 -9.55 -13.83 -5.49
N VAL A 494 -9.91 -13.58 -6.75
CA VAL A 494 -9.86 -14.57 -7.84
C VAL A 494 -8.81 -14.16 -8.88
N ARG A 495 -8.45 -15.07 -9.79
CA ARG A 495 -7.54 -14.85 -10.92
C ARG A 495 -7.71 -13.50 -11.62
N TYR A 496 -6.65 -12.70 -11.60
CA TYR A 496 -6.54 -11.50 -12.42
C TYR A 496 -6.37 -11.86 -13.90
N GLY A 497 -6.79 -10.98 -14.81
CA GLY A 497 -6.51 -11.23 -16.22
C GLY A 497 -7.02 -10.14 -17.15
N PHE A 498 -6.14 -9.62 -18.01
CA PHE A 498 -6.48 -8.64 -19.04
C PHE A 498 -6.37 -9.18 -20.47
N ALA A 499 -5.83 -10.40 -20.62
CA ALA A 499 -5.78 -11.11 -21.88
C ALA A 499 -5.88 -12.62 -21.65
N TYR A 500 -6.45 -13.29 -22.63
CA TYR A 500 -6.59 -14.73 -22.71
C TYR A 500 -5.50 -15.29 -23.61
N VAL A 501 -4.83 -16.32 -23.12
CA VAL A 501 -3.76 -17.03 -23.82
C VAL A 501 -4.30 -17.63 -25.12
N GLY A 502 -3.48 -17.61 -26.16
CA GLY A 502 -3.77 -18.25 -27.44
C GLY A 502 -2.96 -17.63 -28.58
N ASN A 503 -3.04 -18.25 -29.75
CA ASN A 503 -2.25 -17.87 -30.92
C ASN A 503 -3.09 -17.20 -32.03
N ASP A 504 -4.33 -16.80 -31.72
CA ASP A 504 -5.29 -16.26 -32.69
C ASP A 504 -4.91 -14.85 -33.19
N PHE A 505 -4.18 -14.09 -32.36
CA PHE A 505 -3.78 -12.72 -32.66
C PHE A 505 -2.30 -12.50 -32.35
N ASN A 506 -1.56 -12.05 -33.37
CA ASN A 506 -0.15 -11.68 -33.24
C ASN A 506 -0.03 -10.20 -32.84
N CYS A 507 0.51 -9.96 -31.66
CA CYS A 507 0.73 -8.63 -31.10
C CYS A 507 2.03 -7.97 -31.57
N GLY A 508 2.88 -8.71 -32.29
CA GLY A 508 4.25 -8.33 -32.59
C GLY A 508 5.20 -8.65 -31.43
N GLY A 509 6.50 -8.62 -31.69
CA GLY A 509 7.53 -8.85 -30.65
C GLY A 509 7.55 -10.27 -30.07
N GLY A 510 6.98 -11.25 -30.77
CA GLY A 510 6.86 -12.63 -30.29
C GLY A 510 5.66 -12.88 -29.37
N VAL A 511 4.83 -11.87 -29.09
CA VAL A 511 3.67 -11.99 -28.20
C VAL A 511 2.43 -12.39 -29.01
N THR A 512 1.71 -13.41 -28.54
CA THR A 512 0.40 -13.80 -29.06
C THR A 512 -0.65 -13.84 -27.97
N VAL A 513 -1.89 -13.53 -28.34
CA VAL A 513 -3.06 -13.67 -27.47
C VAL A 513 -4.23 -14.24 -28.26
N SER A 514 -5.18 -14.88 -27.58
CA SER A 514 -6.49 -15.14 -28.18
C SER A 514 -7.31 -13.85 -28.23
N GLN A 515 -7.44 -13.18 -27.07
CA GLN A 515 -8.30 -12.01 -26.88
C GLN A 515 -7.79 -11.11 -25.73
N GLY A 516 -8.13 -9.82 -25.74
CA GLY A 516 -7.78 -8.88 -24.67
C GLY A 516 -6.60 -7.95 -25.02
N TYR A 517 -5.82 -7.54 -24.02
CA TYR A 517 -4.70 -6.61 -24.22
C TYR A 517 -3.39 -7.34 -24.56
N CYS A 518 -2.76 -6.95 -25.66
CA CYS A 518 -1.46 -7.46 -26.08
C CYS A 518 -0.35 -7.20 -25.05
N PHE A 519 -0.26 -5.98 -24.54
CA PHE A 519 0.78 -5.56 -23.60
C PHE A 519 0.14 -5.12 -22.29
N ARG A 520 0.68 -5.61 -21.18
CA ARG A 520 0.16 -5.41 -19.82
C ARG A 520 1.30 -4.87 -18.96
N ASN A 521 1.30 -3.57 -18.71
CA ASN A 521 2.31 -2.91 -17.89
C ASN A 521 1.72 -2.67 -16.50
N LEU A 522 2.18 -3.42 -15.51
CA LEU A 522 1.73 -3.30 -14.12
C LEU A 522 2.86 -2.65 -13.33
N ASN A 523 2.76 -1.34 -13.14
CA ASN A 523 3.80 -0.55 -12.50
C ASN A 523 3.35 -0.19 -11.10
N PHE A 524 4.16 -0.54 -10.11
CA PHE A 524 3.90 -0.16 -8.74
C PHE A 524 4.11 1.33 -8.55
N ASP A 525 3.10 2.01 -7.99
CA ASP A 525 3.26 3.38 -7.54
C ASP A 525 3.91 3.40 -6.14
N ASN A 526 5.17 3.84 -6.08
CA ASN A 526 5.93 3.92 -4.83
C ASN A 526 5.27 4.84 -3.79
N ASN A 527 4.44 5.79 -4.21
CA ASN A 527 3.74 6.67 -3.29
C ASN A 527 2.72 5.92 -2.42
N LEU A 528 2.20 4.77 -2.88
CA LEU A 528 1.27 3.93 -2.10
C LEU A 528 1.89 3.35 -0.82
N LEU A 529 3.23 3.31 -0.70
CA LEU A 529 3.92 2.93 0.53
C LEU A 529 3.69 3.94 1.67
N TYR A 530 3.53 5.22 1.32
CA TYR A 530 3.42 6.33 2.26
C TYR A 530 2.01 6.93 2.30
N HIS A 531 1.30 6.86 1.17
CA HIS A 531 -0.02 7.41 0.96
C HIS A 531 -0.94 6.31 0.41
N PRO A 532 -1.26 5.26 1.20
CA PRO A 532 -2.24 4.27 0.77
C PRO A 532 -3.58 4.96 0.52
N PRO A 533 -4.45 4.41 -0.35
CA PRO A 533 -5.75 5.01 -0.58
C PRO A 533 -6.55 5.13 0.73
N PRO A 534 -7.37 6.17 0.89
CA PRO A 534 -8.14 6.36 2.11
C PRO A 534 -8.95 5.11 2.46
N TYR A 535 -8.77 4.60 3.69
CA TYR A 535 -9.45 3.41 4.21
C TYR A 535 -9.19 2.10 3.45
N PHE A 536 -8.12 2.01 2.67
CA PHE A 536 -7.74 0.76 2.01
C PHE A 536 -7.29 -0.31 3.03
N PRO A 537 -7.51 -1.61 2.76
CA PRO A 537 -7.09 -2.67 3.70
C PRO A 537 -5.60 -2.64 4.05
N THR A 538 -5.31 -2.97 5.31
CA THR A 538 -3.95 -3.07 5.86
C THR A 538 -3.74 -4.42 6.54
N GLY A 539 -2.49 -4.87 6.61
CA GLY A 539 -2.08 -6.05 7.38
C GLY A 539 -2.31 -5.86 8.87
N THR A 540 -2.26 -6.94 9.64
CA THR A 540 -2.66 -6.95 11.07
C THR A 540 -1.61 -6.39 12.02
N GLN A 541 -0.34 -6.29 11.60
CA GLN A 541 0.78 -5.97 12.48
C GLN A 541 1.52 -4.71 12.04
N TYR A 542 2.03 -3.96 13.02
CA TYR A 542 2.99 -2.89 12.76
C TYR A 542 4.38 -3.46 12.47
N THR A 543 5.02 -2.88 11.47
CA THR A 543 6.38 -3.16 11.03
C THR A 543 7.23 -1.90 11.14
N VAL A 544 8.53 -2.07 11.32
CA VAL A 544 9.50 -0.97 11.28
C VAL A 544 10.00 -0.85 9.85
N ASP A 545 9.87 0.33 9.26
CA ASP A 545 10.35 0.62 7.90
C ASP A 545 11.51 1.64 7.87
N LEU A 546 11.63 2.49 8.89
CA LEU A 546 12.78 3.35 9.12
C LEU A 546 13.33 3.13 10.52
N TRP A 547 14.64 3.04 10.61
CA TRP A 547 15.38 3.05 11.87
C TRP A 547 16.61 3.92 11.67
N GLU A 548 16.74 4.98 12.48
CA GLU A 548 17.82 5.96 12.33
C GLU A 548 18.35 6.47 13.67
N GLU A 549 19.67 6.51 13.72
CA GLU A 549 20.52 7.36 14.56
C GLU A 549 20.29 8.88 14.53
N ILE A 550 19.70 9.55 15.54
CA ILE A 550 19.56 11.05 15.53
C ILE A 550 20.25 11.81 16.65
#